data_AF-A0A3D0YRS5-F1
#
_entry.id   AF-A0A3D0YRS5-F1
#
_cell.length_a   1.000
_cell.length_b   1.000
_cell.length_c   1.000
_cell.angle_alpha   90.00
_cell.angle_beta   90.00
_cell.angle_gamma   90.00
#
_symmetry.space_group_name_H-M   'P 1'
#
loop_
_entity.id
_entity.type
_entity.pdbx_description
1 polymer ?
#
loop_
_entity_poly.entity_id
_entity_poly.type
_entity_poly.pdbx_seq_one_letter_code
_entity_poly.pdbx_strand_id
1 'polypeptide(L)'
;MSLDNPNEKQVTKRQLMTGVAVGIFLLLAIGGAIIIGSMTASTIKERTESNTLLKEQLQQAKDELLTLRDEQTNQDPDSTESSLITELANGQTEPTVVSYGGELDIDWIPVDLQKRSAPLPSFRAALGYFSDDKTHTSDVGNDSFFAGDSYPLGQVRGGAYDGYELTQQTVIFLGMGASFPNFYVLVPSSPLSRSVILDSYPPYDTGLIGATTASNAKSVRKWLTDDFPEGTLDIIAAGTAFETETHIPTFDNVGMFSDDQGNSFSIVNILNRENAISTPKNGKAVRLTGPKAEIETYEREDGSFYYLREDGMMLRLEIALPFMNNRNEMVSDLNFRWTDGSEQTVRMTPGTRGGCGFSHFTSVFTEDDIKPLTKVGDLRNVTTGQFDVPIYRSENLDSAAYTDLMETTYQTEEQKAAGDWRTEQDSVVFVRDGLGRWIRLTNIMVGPQGECGKPVIYLYPETETNIDVRLEPTGGFSATEPTYNNGWRITASPDGQLVDRNDGESYPYLFWEGIGGLYEDPENYWVVAKEDVPSFLHDTLVEIGLVDHEIADFTEFWLPRMEASVYYRIGFHDTETMDRIAPLETTPSPDSVLRILMDFIELDGPEPSNPPTIRPFVRRGFTVVEWGGVLR
;
A
#
# COMPACT_ATOMS: atom_id res chain seq x y z
N MET A 1 2.32 -41.74 68.49
CA MET A 1 1.41 -42.04 67.37
C MET A 1 0.72 -40.74 67.02
N SER A 2 1.21 -40.11 65.96
CA SER A 2 0.64 -38.90 65.33
C SER A 2 0.04 -39.34 64.00
N LEU A 3 -1.13 -38.79 63.68
CA LEU A 3 -1.75 -38.82 62.36
C LEU A 3 -2.27 -37.41 62.11
N ASP A 4 -1.46 -36.60 61.42
CA ASP A 4 -1.90 -35.35 60.80
C ASP A 4 -2.10 -35.53 59.29
N ASN A 5 -3.09 -34.80 58.80
CA ASN A 5 -3.80 -34.95 57.52
C ASN A 5 -3.05 -34.29 56.33
N PRO A 6 -2.83 -34.95 55.18
CA PRO A 6 -1.98 -34.45 54.09
C PRO A 6 -2.79 -33.85 52.93
N ASN A 7 -3.49 -32.74 53.16
CA ASN A 7 -4.25 -32.06 52.08
C ASN A 7 -3.94 -30.57 51.91
N GLU A 8 -2.76 -30.13 52.32
CA GLU A 8 -2.32 -28.76 52.09
C GLU A 8 -0.92 -28.77 51.46
N LYS A 9 -0.79 -28.05 50.33
CA LYS A 9 0.42 -27.81 49.51
C LYS A 9 0.76 -28.85 48.45
N GLN A 10 0.15 -28.70 47.26
CA GLN A 10 0.87 -28.78 45.97
C GLN A 10 0.10 -27.96 44.90
N VAL A 11 0.00 -26.64 45.10
CA VAL A 11 -0.12 -25.74 43.94
C VAL A 11 1.29 -25.66 43.36
N THR A 12 1.53 -26.39 42.29
CA THR A 12 2.85 -26.53 41.66
C THR A 12 3.37 -25.17 41.22
N LYS A 13 4.62 -24.85 41.63
CA LYS A 13 5.42 -23.66 41.27
C LYS A 13 5.34 -23.26 39.78
N ARG A 14 5.08 -24.24 38.90
CA ARG A 14 4.87 -24.06 37.46
C ARG A 14 3.67 -23.19 37.10
N GLN A 15 2.53 -23.32 37.79
CA GLN A 15 1.33 -22.49 37.53
C GLN A 15 1.47 -21.05 38.03
N LEU A 16 2.29 -20.80 39.05
CA LEU A 16 2.62 -19.44 39.50
C LEU A 16 3.56 -18.73 38.51
N MET A 17 4.55 -19.44 37.95
CA MET A 17 5.47 -18.87 36.95
C MET A 17 4.76 -18.55 35.62
N THR A 18 3.81 -19.36 35.17
CA THR A 18 3.02 -19.04 33.97
C THR A 18 2.14 -17.80 34.18
N GLY A 19 1.60 -17.60 35.39
CA GLY A 19 0.79 -16.42 35.73
C GLY A 19 1.60 -15.13 35.87
N VAL A 20 2.84 -15.22 36.35
CA VAL A 20 3.74 -14.05 36.52
C VAL A 20 4.39 -13.66 35.20
N ALA A 21 4.82 -14.61 34.35
CA ALA A 21 5.36 -14.31 33.01
C ALA A 21 4.29 -13.71 32.08
N VAL A 22 3.06 -14.25 32.11
CA VAL A 22 1.91 -13.65 31.42
C VAL A 22 1.58 -12.27 32.00
N GLY A 23 1.68 -12.09 33.33
CA GLY A 23 1.52 -10.81 34.00
C GLY A 23 2.58 -9.76 33.66
N ILE A 24 3.82 -10.16 33.37
CA ILE A 24 4.93 -9.28 32.97
C ILE A 24 4.88 -8.94 31.48
N PHE A 25 4.49 -9.90 30.63
CA PHE A 25 4.17 -9.62 29.22
C PHE A 25 2.95 -8.69 29.11
N LEU A 26 1.96 -8.87 29.99
CA LEU A 26 0.86 -7.93 30.16
C LEU A 26 1.34 -6.62 30.77
N LEU A 27 2.25 -6.53 31.74
CA LEU A 27 2.71 -5.24 32.28
C LEU A 27 3.55 -4.42 31.28
N LEU A 28 4.37 -5.08 30.44
CA LEU A 28 5.06 -4.45 29.32
C LEU A 28 4.09 -4.06 28.18
N ALA A 29 2.96 -4.75 28.04
CA ALA A 29 1.90 -4.43 27.08
C ALA A 29 0.74 -3.56 27.61
N ILE A 30 0.59 -3.42 28.94
CA ILE A 30 -0.46 -2.67 29.67
C ILE A 30 0.05 -1.28 30.05
N GLY A 31 1.37 -1.01 29.99
CA GLY A 31 1.92 0.33 30.21
C GLY A 31 1.31 1.44 29.34
N GLY A 32 0.58 1.09 28.27
CA GLY A 32 -0.23 2.01 27.46
C GLY A 32 -1.75 1.96 27.67
N ALA A 33 -2.31 1.11 28.55
CA ALA A 33 -3.75 0.79 28.56
C ALA A 33 -4.52 1.09 29.87
N ILE A 34 -3.95 1.79 30.85
CA ILE A 34 -4.71 2.19 32.05
C ILE A 34 -4.61 3.71 32.28
N ILE A 35 -5.36 4.47 31.49
CA ILE A 35 -5.85 5.79 31.90
C ILE A 35 -7.36 5.85 31.60
N ILE A 36 -8.18 5.23 32.46
CA ILE A 36 -9.62 5.50 32.50
C ILE A 36 -9.86 6.61 33.52
N GLY A 37 -10.34 7.77 33.05
CA GLY A 37 -11.14 8.68 33.86
C GLY A 37 -10.85 10.16 33.70
N SER A 38 -11.49 10.78 32.70
CA SER A 38 -11.89 12.19 32.61
C SER A 38 -10.80 13.27 32.77
N MET A 39 -10.60 14.11 31.75
CA MET A 39 -10.80 15.57 31.80
C MET A 39 -10.14 16.29 30.61
N THR A 40 -10.68 17.47 30.30
CA THR A 40 -10.35 18.32 29.15
C THR A 40 -9.13 19.23 29.39
N ALA A 41 -8.34 19.42 28.32
CA ALA A 41 -7.43 20.54 28.01
C ALA A 41 -6.25 20.83 28.98
N SER A 42 -5.19 20.00 28.97
CA SER A 42 -3.85 20.42 29.46
C SER A 42 -2.64 19.67 28.83
N THR A 43 -2.41 19.84 27.53
CA THR A 43 -1.53 19.02 26.67
C THR A 43 0.01 19.09 26.84
N ILE A 44 0.55 19.70 27.91
CA ILE A 44 2.02 19.68 28.16
C ILE A 44 2.36 19.12 29.55
N LYS A 45 1.54 19.44 30.56
CA LYS A 45 1.76 18.97 31.93
C LYS A 45 1.42 17.49 32.07
N GLU A 46 0.31 17.06 31.48
CA GLU A 46 -0.12 15.65 31.44
C GLU A 46 0.88 14.76 30.70
N ARG A 47 1.47 15.25 29.60
CA ARG A 47 2.54 14.54 28.86
C ARG A 47 3.79 14.34 29.70
N THR A 48 4.11 15.30 30.57
CA THR A 48 5.27 15.23 31.48
C THR A 48 5.02 14.29 32.67
N GLU A 49 3.79 14.26 33.19
CA GLU A 49 3.37 13.36 34.27
C GLU A 49 3.27 11.91 33.77
N SER A 50 2.72 11.68 32.57
CA SER A 50 2.68 10.35 31.93
C SER A 50 4.09 9.79 31.68
N ASN A 51 5.01 10.62 31.17
CA ASN A 51 6.42 10.24 31.00
C ASN A 51 7.14 9.90 32.32
N THR A 52 6.71 10.49 33.44
CA THR A 52 7.29 10.22 34.75
C THR A 52 6.76 8.90 35.32
N LEU A 53 5.45 8.67 35.20
CA LEU A 53 4.80 7.42 35.60
C LEU A 53 5.33 6.22 34.81
N LEU A 54 5.52 6.38 33.49
CA LEU A 54 6.09 5.34 32.65
C LEU A 54 7.51 4.98 33.09
N LYS A 55 8.36 5.98 33.41
CA LYS A 55 9.72 5.75 33.93
C LYS A 55 9.70 4.97 35.25
N GLU A 56 8.76 5.25 36.13
CA GLU A 56 8.60 4.51 37.39
C GLU A 56 8.14 3.06 37.16
N GLN A 57 7.19 2.84 36.24
CA GLN A 57 6.71 1.50 35.88
C GLN A 57 7.79 0.66 35.19
N LEU A 58 8.57 1.26 34.28
CA LEU A 58 9.68 0.60 33.60
C LEU A 58 10.76 0.20 34.61
N GLN A 59 11.02 1.06 35.59
CA GLN A 59 11.94 0.76 36.68
C GLN A 59 11.44 -0.39 37.56
N GLN A 60 10.14 -0.39 37.89
CA GLN A 60 9.53 -1.49 38.65
C GLN A 60 9.60 -2.82 37.89
N ALA A 61 9.26 -2.83 36.61
CA ALA A 61 9.35 -4.04 35.77
C ALA A 61 10.79 -4.56 35.67
N LYS A 62 11.77 -3.64 35.58
CA LYS A 62 13.19 -3.99 35.60
C LYS A 62 13.62 -4.59 36.93
N ASP A 63 13.16 -4.05 38.05
CA ASP A 63 13.45 -4.57 39.38
C ASP A 63 12.83 -5.98 39.57
N GLU A 64 11.61 -6.20 39.07
CA GLU A 64 10.93 -7.49 39.08
C GLU A 64 11.66 -8.55 38.22
N LEU A 65 12.10 -8.16 37.01
CA LEU A 65 12.93 -8.99 36.13
C LEU A 65 14.27 -9.37 36.78
N LEU A 66 14.91 -8.43 37.48
CA LEU A 66 16.15 -8.68 38.23
C LEU A 66 15.92 -9.71 39.34
N THR A 67 14.82 -9.61 40.09
CA THR A 67 14.45 -10.64 41.09
C THR A 67 14.20 -12.01 40.46
N LEU A 68 13.51 -12.08 39.32
CA LEU A 68 13.24 -13.36 38.64
C LEU A 68 14.53 -14.00 38.09
N ARG A 69 15.43 -13.21 37.52
CA ARG A 69 16.77 -13.65 37.11
C ARG A 69 17.56 -14.23 38.29
N ASP A 70 17.53 -13.53 39.42
CA ASP A 70 18.24 -13.94 40.64
C ASP A 70 17.59 -15.19 41.29
N GLU A 71 16.29 -15.43 41.06
CA GLU A 71 15.61 -16.67 41.45
C GLU A 71 15.88 -17.85 40.50
N GLN A 72 16.02 -17.59 39.19
CA GLN A 72 16.29 -18.61 38.16
C GLN A 72 17.74 -19.08 38.09
N THR A 73 18.71 -18.29 38.50
CA THR A 73 20.14 -18.67 38.57
C THR A 73 20.45 -19.86 39.51
N ASN A 74 19.43 -20.42 40.17
CA ASN A 74 19.47 -21.70 40.90
C ASN A 74 18.95 -22.92 40.10
N GLN A 75 18.67 -22.78 38.80
CA GLN A 75 18.28 -23.86 37.88
C GLN A 75 19.12 -23.86 36.60
N ASP A 76 19.03 -24.95 35.85
CA ASP A 76 19.92 -25.37 34.75
C ASP A 76 20.23 -24.23 33.75
N PRO A 77 21.51 -23.81 33.60
CA PRO A 77 21.91 -22.67 32.77
C PRO A 77 21.71 -22.86 31.26
N ASP A 78 21.43 -24.08 30.80
CA ASP A 78 21.15 -24.39 29.39
C ASP A 78 19.64 -24.33 29.04
N SER A 79 18.77 -23.93 29.97
CA SER A 79 17.34 -23.73 29.66
C SER A 79 17.12 -22.40 28.92
N THR A 80 16.36 -22.44 27.83
CA THR A 80 15.94 -21.25 27.05
C THR A 80 15.20 -20.20 27.90
N GLU A 81 14.59 -20.61 29.02
CA GLU A 81 13.97 -19.72 30.01
C GLU A 81 14.99 -18.81 30.71
N SER A 82 16.24 -19.29 30.90
CA SER A 82 17.31 -18.55 31.57
C SER A 82 17.92 -17.44 30.70
N SER A 83 17.83 -17.50 29.36
CA SER A 83 18.43 -16.47 28.49
C SER A 83 17.54 -15.24 28.39
N LEU A 84 16.23 -15.40 28.12
CA LEU A 84 15.31 -14.27 27.92
C LEU A 84 15.22 -13.34 29.12
N ILE A 85 15.02 -13.91 30.31
CA ILE A 85 14.87 -13.15 31.57
C ILE A 85 16.18 -12.44 31.92
N THR A 86 17.32 -13.07 31.65
CA THR A 86 18.65 -12.47 31.88
C THR A 86 18.92 -11.32 30.91
N GLU A 87 18.58 -11.47 29.64
CA GLU A 87 18.74 -10.45 28.59
C GLU A 87 17.87 -9.21 28.87
N LEU A 88 16.60 -9.41 29.22
CA LEU A 88 15.67 -8.33 29.58
C LEU A 88 16.11 -7.59 30.86
N ALA A 89 16.54 -8.33 31.88
CA ALA A 89 17.05 -7.74 33.13
C ALA A 89 18.33 -6.92 32.92
N ASN A 90 19.13 -7.27 31.93
CA ASN A 90 20.35 -6.55 31.57
C ASN A 90 20.08 -5.31 30.69
N GLY A 91 18.82 -5.06 30.32
CA GLY A 91 18.44 -3.89 29.53
C GLY A 91 19.01 -3.92 28.12
N GLN A 92 19.10 -5.10 27.49
CA GLN A 92 19.38 -5.17 26.06
C GLN A 92 18.24 -4.50 25.27
N THR A 93 18.57 -3.44 24.56
CA THR A 93 17.63 -2.63 23.76
C THR A 93 17.65 -2.99 22.28
N GLU A 94 18.71 -3.66 21.80
CA GLU A 94 18.80 -4.02 20.39
C GLU A 94 17.93 -5.24 20.04
N PRO A 95 17.26 -5.22 18.86
CA PRO A 95 16.49 -6.36 18.38
C PRO A 95 17.35 -7.61 18.29
N THR A 96 16.88 -8.71 18.87
CA THR A 96 17.54 -10.00 18.70
C THR A 96 17.33 -10.48 17.27
N VAL A 97 18.41 -10.67 16.52
CA VAL A 97 18.38 -11.24 15.18
C VAL A 97 18.72 -12.72 15.27
N VAL A 98 17.86 -13.56 14.68
CA VAL A 98 18.04 -15.00 14.54
C VAL A 98 18.00 -15.38 13.08
N SER A 99 18.66 -16.50 12.75
CA SER A 99 18.70 -17.01 11.39
C SER A 99 18.84 -18.52 11.44
N TYR A 100 17.70 -19.21 11.33
CA TYR A 100 17.68 -20.67 11.22
C TYR A 100 17.57 -21.15 9.75
N GLY A 101 17.04 -20.30 8.88
CA GLY A 101 16.90 -20.52 7.45
C GLY A 101 15.84 -21.56 7.06
N GLY A 102 15.26 -21.39 5.88
CA GLY A 102 14.40 -22.37 5.22
C GLY A 102 12.92 -21.99 5.15
N GLU A 103 12.15 -22.86 4.51
CA GLU A 103 10.71 -22.71 4.35
C GLU A 103 9.97 -23.34 5.53
N LEU A 104 8.98 -22.63 6.10
CA LEU A 104 8.14 -23.16 7.17
C LEU A 104 7.18 -24.23 6.66
N ASP A 105 7.09 -25.37 7.33
CA ASP A 105 5.97 -26.32 7.16
C ASP A 105 4.83 -25.88 8.08
N ILE A 106 3.64 -25.66 7.53
CA ILE A 106 2.52 -25.03 8.24
C ILE A 106 1.26 -25.89 8.13
N ASP A 107 0.66 -26.17 9.28
CA ASP A 107 -0.73 -26.56 9.41
C ASP A 107 -1.65 -25.36 9.26
N TRP A 108 -2.11 -25.12 8.05
CA TRP A 108 -3.00 -24.00 7.76
C TRP A 108 -4.37 -24.18 8.42
N ILE A 109 -4.85 -23.11 9.06
CA ILE A 109 -6.24 -22.95 9.43
C ILE A 109 -7.02 -22.69 8.14
N PRO A 110 -8.09 -23.45 7.84
CA PRO A 110 -8.96 -23.17 6.70
C PRO A 110 -9.39 -21.71 6.67
N VAL A 111 -9.36 -21.08 5.49
CA VAL A 111 -9.56 -19.63 5.32
C VAL A 111 -10.87 -19.13 5.98
N ASP A 112 -11.94 -19.91 5.90
CA ASP A 112 -13.24 -19.62 6.51
C ASP A 112 -13.22 -19.66 8.05
N LEU A 113 -12.22 -20.30 8.64
CA LEU A 113 -12.00 -20.40 10.08
C LEU A 113 -10.92 -19.42 10.60
N GLN A 114 -10.20 -18.73 9.72
CA GLN A 114 -9.24 -17.69 10.09
C GLN A 114 -9.99 -16.44 10.56
N LYS A 115 -10.35 -16.42 11.84
CA LYS A 115 -11.12 -15.34 12.45
C LYS A 115 -10.22 -14.17 12.82
N ARG A 116 -10.72 -12.98 12.53
CA ARG A 116 -10.18 -11.71 12.98
C ARG A 116 -10.02 -11.69 14.50
N SER A 117 -8.84 -11.30 14.97
CA SER A 117 -8.51 -11.12 16.37
C SER A 117 -7.98 -9.72 16.63
N ALA A 118 -8.03 -9.31 17.90
CA ALA A 118 -7.42 -8.05 18.32
C ALA A 118 -5.91 -8.02 17.97
N PRO A 119 -5.33 -6.83 17.80
CA PRO A 119 -3.92 -6.69 17.47
C PRO A 119 -3.00 -7.38 18.47
N LEU A 120 -1.88 -7.91 17.98
CA LEU A 120 -0.89 -8.58 18.82
C LEU A 120 -0.38 -7.62 19.91
N PRO A 121 -0.21 -8.09 21.17
CA PRO A 121 0.17 -7.22 22.29
C PRO A 121 1.45 -6.41 22.06
N SER A 122 2.46 -6.97 21.37
CA SER A 122 3.70 -6.26 21.04
C SER A 122 3.47 -5.08 20.09
N PHE A 123 2.64 -5.27 19.06
CA PHE A 123 2.27 -4.20 18.12
C PHE A 123 1.32 -3.20 18.78
N ARG A 124 0.37 -3.66 19.59
CA ARG A 124 -0.51 -2.77 20.37
C ARG A 124 0.28 -1.90 21.34
N ALA A 125 1.31 -2.44 22.01
CA ALA A 125 2.14 -1.67 22.92
C ALA A 125 3.03 -0.65 22.17
N ALA A 126 3.63 -1.08 21.07
CA ALA A 126 4.47 -0.21 20.24
C ALA A 126 3.67 0.91 19.57
N LEU A 127 2.48 0.61 19.03
CA LEU A 127 1.64 1.57 18.30
C LEU A 127 0.72 2.36 19.22
N GLY A 128 0.25 1.76 20.31
CA GLY A 128 -0.53 2.43 21.37
C GLY A 128 0.27 3.51 22.10
N TYR A 129 1.60 3.42 22.10
CA TYR A 129 2.48 4.51 22.54
C TYR A 129 2.39 5.76 21.64
N PHE A 130 1.94 5.59 20.40
CA PHE A 130 1.76 6.66 19.42
C PHE A 130 0.30 7.03 19.16
N SER A 131 -0.66 6.35 19.81
CA SER A 131 -2.08 6.66 19.70
C SER A 131 -2.64 7.34 20.96
N ASP A 132 -3.19 8.56 20.84
CA ASP A 132 -4.02 9.24 21.82
C ASP A 132 -5.42 8.58 21.91
N ASP A 133 -5.89 8.33 23.13
CA ASP A 133 -7.05 7.47 23.47
C ASP A 133 -8.44 7.98 23.00
N LYS A 134 -8.51 8.98 22.10
CA LYS A 134 -9.76 9.65 21.69
C LYS A 134 -10.42 9.12 20.42
N THR A 135 -9.79 8.26 19.64
CA THR A 135 -10.27 7.95 18.27
C THR A 135 -10.86 6.56 18.07
N HIS A 136 -11.12 5.79 19.15
CA HIS A 136 -11.86 4.52 19.02
C HIS A 136 -13.35 4.66 18.63
N THR A 137 -13.81 5.89 18.37
CA THR A 137 -15.09 6.13 17.68
C THR A 137 -14.83 7.02 16.49
N SER A 138 -15.31 6.58 15.33
CA SER A 138 -15.55 7.38 14.13
C SER A 138 -15.86 8.84 14.47
N ASP A 139 -14.89 9.71 14.26
CA ASP A 139 -14.99 11.14 13.93
C ASP A 139 -13.60 11.77 14.14
N VAL A 140 -12.83 11.76 13.05
CA VAL A 140 -11.74 12.68 12.67
C VAL A 140 -10.96 13.35 13.82
N GLY A 141 -9.72 12.89 14.05
CA GLY A 141 -8.69 13.71 14.71
C GLY A 141 -7.59 12.94 15.43
N ASN A 142 -6.39 12.94 14.82
CA ASN A 142 -5.07 12.65 15.39
C ASN A 142 -4.87 11.24 15.96
N ASP A 143 -4.37 10.31 15.15
CA ASP A 143 -3.07 9.63 15.35
C ASP A 143 -2.60 8.99 14.04
N SER A 144 -1.28 8.94 13.85
CA SER A 144 -0.66 8.53 12.59
C SER A 144 -0.52 7.02 12.41
N PHE A 145 -0.94 6.20 13.37
CA PHE A 145 -0.77 4.74 13.34
C PHE A 145 -1.82 4.03 14.19
N PHE A 146 -2.36 2.93 13.67
CA PHE A 146 -3.10 1.98 14.48
C PHE A 146 -2.68 0.55 14.16
N ALA A 147 -2.58 -0.29 15.18
CA ALA A 147 -2.45 -1.72 14.98
C ALA A 147 -3.78 -2.21 14.39
N GLY A 148 -3.76 -2.59 13.11
CA GLY A 148 -4.91 -3.20 12.44
C GLY A 148 -5.21 -4.57 13.01
N ASP A 149 -6.27 -5.22 12.53
CA ASP A 149 -6.64 -6.52 13.07
C ASP A 149 -5.56 -7.59 12.77
N SER A 150 -5.49 -8.64 13.61
CA SER A 150 -4.65 -9.80 13.34
C SER A 150 -5.48 -10.99 12.85
N TYR A 151 -4.82 -11.89 12.13
CA TYR A 151 -5.41 -13.11 11.60
C TYR A 151 -4.48 -14.29 11.87
N PRO A 152 -4.85 -15.21 12.77
CA PRO A 152 -4.17 -16.50 12.89
C PRO A 152 -4.34 -17.30 11.59
N LEU A 153 -3.22 -17.76 11.04
CA LEU A 153 -3.17 -18.43 9.74
C LEU A 153 -2.92 -19.92 9.86
N GLY A 154 -2.15 -20.36 10.85
CA GLY A 154 -1.76 -21.76 10.98
C GLY A 154 -0.78 -22.02 12.11
N GLN A 155 -0.35 -23.27 12.25
CA GLN A 155 0.66 -23.68 13.22
C GLN A 155 1.88 -24.28 12.52
N VAL A 156 3.08 -23.87 12.92
CA VAL A 156 4.34 -24.37 12.36
C VAL A 156 4.61 -25.80 12.83
N ARG A 157 5.12 -26.64 11.92
CA ARG A 157 5.52 -28.03 12.15
C ARG A 157 7.02 -28.21 12.02
N GLY A 158 7.64 -28.73 13.08
CA GLY A 158 9.06 -29.06 13.12
C GLY A 158 9.97 -27.82 13.07
N GLY A 159 11.28 -28.08 12.98
CA GLY A 159 12.30 -27.04 12.94
C GLY A 159 12.42 -26.25 14.26
N ALA A 160 13.00 -25.04 14.17
CA ALA A 160 13.25 -24.18 15.33
C ALA A 160 11.98 -23.55 15.92
N TYR A 161 10.89 -23.53 15.14
CA TYR A 161 9.64 -22.85 15.46
C TYR A 161 8.47 -23.82 15.62
N ASP A 162 8.74 -25.11 15.87
CA ASP A 162 7.71 -26.14 16.05
C ASP A 162 6.66 -25.71 17.09
N GLY A 163 5.39 -25.78 16.71
CA GLY A 163 4.25 -25.42 17.57
C GLY A 163 4.00 -23.92 17.72
N TYR A 164 4.75 -23.05 17.06
CA TYR A 164 4.42 -21.62 16.99
C TYR A 164 3.20 -21.41 16.09
N GLU A 165 2.34 -20.47 16.46
CA GLU A 165 1.25 -20.00 15.60
C GLU A 165 1.79 -18.96 14.62
N LEU A 166 1.53 -19.14 13.33
CA LEU A 166 1.76 -18.10 12.33
C LEU A 166 0.54 -17.17 12.30
N THR A 167 0.77 -15.89 12.53
CA THR A 167 -0.26 -14.85 12.54
C THR A 167 0.13 -13.69 11.64
N GLN A 168 -0.78 -13.25 10.78
CA GLN A 168 -0.67 -12.00 10.04
C GLN A 168 -1.16 -10.86 10.91
N GLN A 169 -0.38 -9.79 11.00
CA GLN A 169 -0.70 -8.55 11.69
C GLN A 169 -0.68 -7.42 10.68
N THR A 170 -1.81 -6.76 10.46
CA THR A 170 -1.85 -5.54 9.64
C THR A 170 -1.52 -4.34 10.51
N VAL A 171 -0.70 -3.41 10.03
CA VAL A 171 -0.53 -2.09 10.65
C VAL A 171 -1.12 -1.07 9.68
N ILE A 172 -1.92 -0.14 10.20
CA ILE A 172 -2.57 0.89 9.39
C ILE A 172 -1.79 2.19 9.59
N PHE A 173 -1.33 2.77 8.48
CA PHE A 173 -0.73 4.09 8.45
C PHE A 173 -1.72 5.08 7.83
N LEU A 174 -2.19 6.02 8.66
CA LEU A 174 -3.04 7.12 8.23
C LEU A 174 -2.15 8.36 8.03
N GLY A 175 -1.41 8.37 6.93
CA GLY A 175 -0.58 9.49 6.49
C GLY A 175 -1.19 10.18 5.29
N MET A 176 -0.34 10.80 4.45
CA MET A 176 -0.78 11.40 3.19
C MET A 176 -1.41 10.36 2.24
N GLY A 177 -0.97 9.09 2.32
CA GLY A 177 -1.70 7.93 1.81
C GLY A 177 -2.14 6.98 2.94
N ALA A 178 -2.99 6.01 2.59
CA ALA A 178 -3.28 4.86 3.45
C ALA A 178 -2.39 3.69 3.07
N SER A 179 -1.45 3.34 3.97
CA SER A 179 -0.59 2.17 3.82
C SER A 179 -0.97 1.12 4.84
N PHE A 180 -1.06 -0.14 4.40
CA PHE A 180 -1.51 -1.26 5.22
C PHE A 180 -0.48 -2.40 5.23
N PRO A 181 0.75 -2.16 5.74
CA PRO A 181 1.78 -3.19 5.79
C PRO A 181 1.31 -4.39 6.60
N ASN A 182 1.61 -5.58 6.07
CA ASN A 182 1.31 -6.85 6.71
C ASN A 182 2.58 -7.44 7.28
N PHE A 183 2.53 -7.86 8.55
CA PHE A 183 3.60 -8.53 9.26
C PHE A 183 3.22 -9.98 9.52
N TYR A 184 4.06 -10.92 9.10
CA TYR A 184 3.96 -12.30 9.57
C TYR A 184 4.75 -12.46 10.87
N VAL A 185 4.05 -12.89 11.91
CA VAL A 185 4.58 -13.05 13.25
C VAL A 185 4.35 -14.48 13.71
N LEU A 186 5.42 -15.14 14.13
CA LEU A 186 5.35 -16.41 14.84
C LEU A 186 5.09 -16.13 16.31
N VAL A 187 3.91 -16.50 16.77
CA VAL A 187 3.46 -16.35 18.16
C VAL A 187 3.69 -17.67 18.88
N PRO A 188 4.52 -17.71 19.93
CA PRO A 188 4.81 -18.94 20.64
C PRO A 188 3.61 -19.40 21.47
N SER A 189 3.47 -20.72 21.59
CA SER A 189 2.54 -21.34 22.54
C SER A 189 2.91 -21.08 24.01
N SER A 190 4.17 -20.74 24.28
CA SER A 190 4.70 -20.46 25.62
C SER A 190 4.98 -18.95 25.78
N PRO A 191 4.52 -18.31 26.86
CA PRO A 191 4.82 -16.91 27.15
C PRO A 191 6.30 -16.67 27.51
N LEU A 192 7.10 -17.73 27.64
CA LEU A 192 8.53 -17.68 27.95
C LEU A 192 9.41 -17.64 26.69
N SER A 193 8.81 -17.85 25.52
CA SER A 193 9.48 -17.74 24.23
C SER A 193 9.21 -16.36 23.61
N ARG A 194 10.13 -15.86 22.77
CA ARG A 194 9.91 -14.63 22.00
C ARG A 194 8.91 -14.87 20.87
N SER A 195 8.05 -13.90 20.62
CA SER A 195 7.42 -13.79 19.30
C SER A 195 8.49 -13.46 18.27
N VAL A 196 8.33 -13.95 17.04
CA VAL A 196 9.33 -13.79 15.99
C VAL A 196 8.69 -13.11 14.80
N ILE A 197 9.19 -11.93 14.43
CA ILE A 197 8.80 -11.25 13.20
C ILE A 197 9.61 -11.87 12.08
N LEU A 198 8.92 -12.39 11.07
CA LEU A 198 9.56 -12.90 9.87
C LEU A 198 9.98 -11.72 9.00
N ASP A 199 11.29 -11.61 8.76
CA ASP A 199 11.85 -10.63 7.84
C ASP A 199 11.53 -11.10 6.42
N SER A 200 11.92 -12.32 6.02
CA SER A 200 11.76 -12.78 4.63
C SER A 200 10.33 -13.11 4.21
N TYR A 201 9.76 -12.23 3.40
CA TYR A 201 8.69 -12.57 2.47
C TYR A 201 9.29 -13.21 1.21
N PRO A 202 8.65 -14.24 0.63
CA PRO A 202 8.95 -14.63 -0.73
C PRO A 202 8.82 -13.40 -1.63
N PRO A 203 9.81 -13.06 -2.47
CA PRO A 203 9.59 -12.07 -3.50
C PRO A 203 8.46 -12.60 -4.38
N TYR A 204 7.31 -11.94 -4.35
CA TYR A 204 6.29 -12.13 -5.37
C TYR A 204 6.83 -11.49 -6.65
N ASP A 205 7.63 -12.24 -7.40
CA ASP A 205 8.11 -11.89 -8.74
C ASP A 205 6.95 -11.98 -9.75
N THR A 206 5.84 -11.30 -9.46
CA THR A 206 4.62 -11.45 -10.24
C THR A 206 4.67 -10.67 -11.55
N GLY A 207 5.64 -9.78 -11.73
CA GLY A 207 5.66 -8.84 -12.87
C GLY A 207 4.37 -8.01 -12.97
N LEU A 208 3.59 -7.94 -11.87
CA LEU A 208 2.32 -7.24 -11.80
C LEU A 208 2.56 -5.79 -11.45
N ILE A 209 2.06 -4.90 -12.29
CA ILE A 209 1.88 -3.49 -11.98
C ILE A 209 0.90 -3.43 -10.81
N GLY A 210 1.32 -2.92 -9.65
CA GLY A 210 0.38 -2.48 -8.61
C GLY A 210 0.27 -3.26 -7.30
N ALA A 211 1.16 -4.20 -6.95
CA ALA A 211 1.03 -4.92 -5.67
C ALA A 211 1.16 -4.00 -4.44
N THR A 212 0.09 -3.89 -3.64
CA THR A 212 0.05 -3.13 -2.36
C THR A 212 0.76 -3.80 -1.18
N THR A 213 1.57 -4.84 -1.41
CA THR A 213 2.23 -5.57 -0.30
C THR A 213 3.62 -6.09 -0.68
N ALA A 214 4.44 -5.29 -1.35
CA ALA A 214 5.85 -5.62 -1.55
C ALA A 214 6.72 -5.09 -0.40
N SER A 215 6.37 -5.38 0.86
CA SER A 215 7.32 -5.20 1.95
C SER A 215 8.32 -6.36 1.91
N ASN A 216 9.43 -6.18 1.19
CA ASN A 216 10.55 -7.10 1.32
C ASN A 216 11.15 -7.01 2.75
N ALA A 217 11.77 -8.09 3.20
CA ALA A 217 12.37 -8.25 4.53
C ALA A 217 13.25 -7.12 5.01
N LYS A 218 14.21 -6.75 4.18
CA LYS A 218 15.19 -5.74 4.51
C LYS A 218 14.53 -4.37 4.74
N SER A 219 13.34 -4.18 4.15
CA SER A 219 12.49 -3.04 4.40
C SER A 219 11.81 -3.09 5.76
N VAL A 220 11.39 -4.22 6.36
CA VAL A 220 10.63 -4.19 7.63
C VAL A 220 11.47 -3.63 8.80
N ARG A 221 12.70 -4.14 9.01
CA ARG A 221 13.57 -3.59 10.06
C ARG A 221 13.99 -2.16 9.75
N LYS A 222 14.31 -1.85 8.49
CA LYS A 222 14.69 -0.51 8.02
C LYS A 222 13.53 0.49 8.18
N TRP A 223 12.32 0.07 7.85
CA TRP A 223 11.05 0.79 7.99
C TRP A 223 10.74 1.04 9.47
N LEU A 224 10.87 0.02 10.32
CA LEU A 224 10.76 0.20 11.77
C LEU A 224 11.81 1.18 12.34
N THR A 225 13.03 1.23 11.78
CA THR A 225 14.06 2.21 12.20
C THR A 225 13.85 3.60 11.63
N ASP A 226 13.42 3.70 10.36
CA ASP A 226 13.43 4.94 9.60
C ASP A 226 12.11 5.69 9.75
N ASP A 227 10.99 4.97 9.87
CA ASP A 227 9.63 5.53 9.82
C ASP A 227 8.97 5.63 11.20
N PHE A 228 9.56 5.04 12.25
CA PHE A 228 9.04 5.18 13.62
C PHE A 228 9.91 6.09 14.49
N PRO A 229 9.32 6.78 15.47
CA PRO A 229 10.08 7.58 16.42
C PRO A 229 11.16 6.78 17.15
N GLU A 230 12.26 7.45 17.49
CA GLU A 230 13.38 6.89 18.25
C GLU A 230 12.87 6.17 19.51
N GLY A 231 13.24 4.89 19.67
CA GLY A 231 12.77 4.02 20.77
C GLY A 231 11.61 3.07 20.43
N THR A 232 10.96 3.20 19.27
CA THR A 232 9.88 2.27 18.86
C THR A 232 10.38 0.85 18.66
N LEU A 233 11.54 0.74 18.01
CA LEU A 233 12.21 -0.54 17.88
C LEU A 233 12.60 -1.11 19.23
N ASP A 234 12.95 -0.30 20.22
CA ASP A 234 13.28 -0.80 21.55
C ASP A 234 12.04 -1.43 22.23
N ILE A 235 10.84 -0.87 21.99
CA ILE A 235 9.56 -1.40 22.51
C ILE A 235 9.18 -2.72 21.81
N ILE A 236 9.36 -2.79 20.48
CA ILE A 236 9.11 -4.02 19.71
C ILE A 236 10.19 -5.07 20.07
N ALA A 237 11.46 -4.70 20.05
CA ALA A 237 12.62 -5.53 20.36
C ALA A 237 12.64 -6.08 21.78
N ALA A 238 12.07 -5.36 22.75
CA ALA A 238 11.97 -5.81 24.14
C ALA A 238 11.16 -7.12 24.30
N GLY A 239 10.41 -7.56 23.28
CA GLY A 239 9.65 -8.82 23.33
C GLY A 239 9.78 -9.72 22.09
N THR A 240 10.39 -9.24 21.01
CA THR A 240 10.39 -9.96 19.72
C THR A 240 11.79 -10.19 19.17
N ALA A 241 11.98 -11.33 18.50
CA ALA A 241 13.15 -11.57 17.64
C ALA A 241 12.81 -11.32 16.17
N PHE A 242 13.82 -10.98 15.36
CA PHE A 242 13.72 -10.87 13.90
C PHE A 242 14.40 -12.06 13.26
N GLU A 243 13.68 -12.79 12.43
CA GLU A 243 14.18 -13.95 11.70
C GLU A 243 14.41 -13.61 10.23
N THR A 244 15.68 -13.65 9.81
CA THR A 244 16.09 -13.05 8.53
C THR A 244 16.16 -14.01 7.35
N GLU A 245 16.16 -15.32 7.58
CA GLU A 245 16.32 -16.33 6.52
C GLU A 245 15.14 -17.31 6.43
N THR A 246 14.29 -17.38 7.44
CA THR A 246 13.09 -18.23 7.42
C THR A 246 11.94 -17.51 6.73
N HIS A 247 11.25 -18.20 5.84
CA HIS A 247 10.12 -17.64 5.11
C HIS A 247 8.89 -18.58 5.17
N ILE A 248 7.71 -18.00 5.02
CA ILE A 248 6.48 -18.77 4.77
C ILE A 248 6.60 -19.48 3.39
N PRO A 249 5.84 -20.56 3.17
CA PRO A 249 5.77 -21.25 1.88
C PRO A 249 5.62 -20.29 0.71
N THR A 250 6.56 -20.38 -0.23
CA THR A 250 6.47 -19.66 -1.48
C THR A 250 5.38 -20.31 -2.33
N PHE A 251 4.34 -19.56 -2.65
CA PHE A 251 3.44 -19.96 -3.70
C PHE A 251 4.00 -19.38 -4.99
N ASP A 252 4.81 -20.18 -5.72
CA ASP A 252 5.29 -19.84 -7.07
C ASP A 252 4.20 -19.11 -7.85
N ASN A 253 4.59 -18.04 -8.56
CA ASN A 253 3.73 -17.19 -9.37
C ASN A 253 2.42 -17.86 -9.75
N VAL A 254 1.36 -17.44 -9.07
CA VAL A 254 0.03 -17.91 -9.37
C VAL A 254 -0.27 -17.42 -10.78
N GLY A 255 -0.12 -18.30 -11.77
CA GLY A 255 -0.34 -17.98 -13.17
C GLY A 255 -1.79 -17.64 -13.46
N MET A 256 -2.15 -17.57 -14.74
CA MET A 256 -3.55 -17.43 -15.12
C MET A 256 -4.39 -18.57 -14.54
N PHE A 257 -5.57 -18.26 -14.04
CA PHE A 257 -6.59 -19.24 -13.76
C PHE A 257 -7.49 -19.43 -14.99
N SER A 258 -8.18 -20.55 -15.07
CA SER A 258 -9.25 -20.73 -16.06
C SER A 258 -10.52 -21.32 -15.46
N ASP A 259 -11.67 -20.95 -16.00
CA ASP A 259 -12.92 -21.62 -15.68
C ASP A 259 -13.12 -22.89 -16.53
N ASP A 260 -14.25 -23.57 -16.32
CA ASP A 260 -14.64 -24.77 -17.07
C ASP A 260 -15.08 -24.50 -18.52
N GLN A 261 -15.23 -23.23 -18.90
CA GLN A 261 -15.58 -22.78 -20.25
C GLN A 261 -14.34 -22.36 -21.05
N GLY A 262 -13.16 -22.36 -20.42
CA GLY A 262 -11.89 -22.00 -21.04
C GLY A 262 -11.60 -20.49 -21.01
N ASN A 263 -12.36 -19.71 -20.24
CA ASN A 263 -12.04 -18.32 -20.00
C ASN A 263 -10.84 -18.22 -19.07
N SER A 264 -9.89 -17.35 -19.41
CA SER A 264 -8.71 -17.09 -18.59
C SER A 264 -8.96 -15.93 -17.62
N PHE A 265 -8.34 -15.97 -16.46
CA PHE A 265 -8.38 -14.93 -15.45
C PHE A 265 -6.97 -14.58 -15.03
N SER A 266 -6.63 -13.29 -15.10
CA SER A 266 -5.35 -12.75 -14.67
C SER A 266 -5.49 -12.13 -13.29
N ILE A 267 -4.48 -12.33 -12.45
CA ILE A 267 -4.32 -11.53 -11.24
C ILE A 267 -3.92 -10.13 -11.69
N VAL A 268 -4.61 -9.11 -11.18
CA VAL A 268 -4.34 -7.70 -11.53
C VAL A 268 -3.88 -6.88 -10.34
N ASN A 269 -4.16 -7.34 -9.12
CA ASN A 269 -3.73 -6.66 -7.91
C ASN A 269 -3.64 -7.65 -6.74
N ILE A 270 -2.79 -7.33 -5.76
CA ILE A 270 -2.73 -7.96 -4.45
C ILE A 270 -3.18 -6.90 -3.44
N LEU A 271 -4.15 -7.24 -2.61
CA LEU A 271 -4.80 -6.33 -1.68
C LEU A 271 -4.64 -6.82 -0.25
N ASN A 272 -4.72 -5.88 0.69
CA ASN A 272 -4.97 -6.23 2.08
C ASN A 272 -6.36 -6.85 2.24
N ARG A 273 -6.48 -7.81 3.16
CA ARG A 273 -7.73 -8.48 3.55
C ARG A 273 -8.82 -7.50 3.99
N GLU A 274 -8.47 -6.35 4.57
CA GLU A 274 -9.43 -5.35 5.04
C GLU A 274 -10.05 -4.50 3.91
N ASN A 275 -9.32 -4.24 2.82
CA ASN A 275 -9.77 -3.36 1.73
C ASN A 275 -10.68 -4.04 0.71
N ALA A 276 -10.99 -5.32 0.89
CA ALA A 276 -11.66 -6.13 -0.13
C ALA A 276 -13.15 -6.37 0.08
N ILE A 277 -13.81 -5.49 0.84
CA ILE A 277 -15.22 -5.66 1.17
C ILE A 277 -16.09 -5.04 0.07
N SER A 278 -16.35 -5.82 -0.98
CA SER A 278 -17.48 -5.59 -1.89
C SER A 278 -18.45 -6.77 -1.82
N THR A 279 -19.75 -6.48 -1.88
CA THR A 279 -20.80 -7.49 -1.83
C THR A 279 -20.80 -8.35 -3.10
N PRO A 280 -21.07 -9.67 -3.00
CA PRO A 280 -21.27 -10.49 -4.20
C PRO A 280 -22.44 -9.93 -5.02
N LYS A 281 -22.21 -9.64 -6.30
CA LYS A 281 -23.21 -8.98 -7.16
C LYS A 281 -24.44 -9.85 -7.39
N ASN A 282 -24.22 -11.13 -7.72
CA ASN A 282 -25.28 -12.04 -8.16
C ASN A 282 -25.28 -13.39 -7.42
N GLY A 283 -24.38 -13.59 -6.45
CA GLY A 283 -24.24 -14.83 -5.67
C GLY A 283 -23.91 -16.09 -6.47
N LYS A 284 -23.64 -15.99 -7.77
CA LYS A 284 -23.26 -17.12 -8.63
C LYS A 284 -21.76 -17.36 -8.50
N ALA A 285 -21.39 -18.53 -7.99
CA ALA A 285 -20.02 -18.98 -7.90
C ALA A 285 -19.44 -19.24 -9.29
N VAL A 286 -18.17 -18.87 -9.48
CA VAL A 286 -17.32 -19.24 -10.61
C VAL A 286 -16.18 -20.08 -10.05
N ARG A 287 -16.04 -21.30 -10.57
CA ARG A 287 -14.95 -22.19 -10.20
C ARG A 287 -13.78 -21.94 -11.15
N LEU A 288 -12.63 -21.61 -10.57
CA LEU A 288 -11.41 -21.32 -11.31
C LEU A 288 -10.34 -22.35 -10.96
N THR A 289 -9.65 -22.84 -11.97
CA THR A 289 -8.56 -23.80 -11.87
C THR A 289 -7.26 -23.10 -12.24
N GLY A 290 -6.31 -23.06 -11.31
CA GLY A 290 -4.98 -22.52 -11.52
C GLY A 290 -3.89 -23.61 -11.40
N PRO A 291 -2.61 -23.25 -11.57
CA PRO A 291 -1.50 -24.20 -11.55
C PRO A 291 -1.38 -25.03 -10.26
N LYS A 292 -1.83 -24.50 -9.12
CA LYS A 292 -1.66 -25.11 -7.78
C LYS A 292 -2.93 -25.10 -6.92
N ALA A 293 -4.03 -24.53 -7.39
CA ALA A 293 -5.25 -24.40 -6.60
C ALA A 293 -6.49 -24.44 -7.50
N GLU A 294 -7.55 -25.06 -6.99
CA GLU A 294 -8.91 -24.85 -7.48
C GLU A 294 -9.62 -23.97 -6.47
N ILE A 295 -10.21 -22.88 -6.96
CA ILE A 295 -10.85 -21.88 -6.12
C ILE A 295 -12.29 -21.68 -6.57
N GLU A 296 -13.15 -21.33 -5.63
CA GLU A 296 -14.49 -20.86 -5.90
C GLU A 296 -14.56 -19.38 -5.52
N THR A 297 -14.96 -18.53 -6.48
CA THR A 297 -15.05 -17.09 -6.29
C THR A 297 -16.36 -16.55 -6.87
N TYR A 298 -16.62 -15.27 -6.66
CA TYR A 298 -17.85 -14.60 -7.06
C TYR A 298 -17.51 -13.26 -7.72
N GLU A 299 -18.25 -12.91 -8.76
CA GLU A 299 -18.22 -11.56 -9.29
C GLU A 299 -18.72 -10.57 -8.23
N ARG A 300 -17.95 -9.52 -8.02
CA ARG A 300 -18.26 -8.42 -7.13
C ARG A 300 -18.93 -7.26 -7.87
N GLU A 301 -19.45 -6.31 -7.12
CA GLU A 301 -20.15 -5.13 -7.67
C GLU A 301 -19.28 -4.33 -8.66
N ASP A 302 -17.98 -4.26 -8.39
CA ASP A 302 -16.99 -3.60 -9.25
C ASP A 302 -16.58 -4.42 -10.49
N GLY A 303 -17.16 -5.61 -10.68
CA GLY A 303 -16.89 -6.51 -11.81
C GLY A 303 -15.68 -7.42 -11.64
N SER A 304 -14.95 -7.31 -10.53
CA SER A 304 -13.76 -8.13 -10.26
C SER A 304 -14.09 -9.42 -9.51
N PHE A 305 -13.09 -10.29 -9.43
CA PHE A 305 -13.11 -11.53 -8.67
C PHE A 305 -12.02 -11.49 -7.61
N TYR A 306 -12.23 -12.18 -6.48
CA TYR A 306 -11.32 -12.12 -5.35
C TYR A 306 -11.03 -13.51 -4.82
N TYR A 307 -9.77 -13.75 -4.48
CA TYR A 307 -9.32 -14.99 -3.88
C TYR A 307 -8.47 -14.70 -2.64
N LEU A 308 -9.00 -15.07 -1.47
CA LEU A 308 -8.26 -15.05 -0.21
C LEU A 308 -7.52 -16.38 -0.05
N ARG A 309 -6.20 -16.31 0.03
CA ARG A 309 -5.33 -17.47 0.22
C ARG A 309 -5.20 -17.83 1.71
N GLU A 310 -4.68 -19.03 1.96
CA GLU A 310 -4.40 -19.53 3.32
C GLU A 310 -3.38 -18.68 4.08
N ASP A 311 -2.45 -18.02 3.38
CA ASP A 311 -1.50 -17.07 3.96
C ASP A 311 -2.10 -15.69 4.23
N GLY A 312 -3.40 -15.50 4.02
CA GLY A 312 -4.11 -14.25 4.31
C GLY A 312 -3.94 -13.17 3.24
N MET A 313 -3.20 -13.44 2.16
CA MET A 313 -3.12 -12.56 1.00
C MET A 313 -4.39 -12.60 0.17
N MET A 314 -4.89 -11.42 -0.21
CA MET A 314 -6.02 -11.34 -1.12
C MET A 314 -5.59 -10.96 -2.53
N LEU A 315 -5.98 -11.78 -3.49
CA LEU A 315 -5.72 -11.58 -4.91
C LEU A 315 -6.98 -11.03 -5.58
N ARG A 316 -6.86 -9.90 -6.27
CA ARG A 316 -7.88 -9.41 -7.21
C ARG A 316 -7.60 -10.02 -8.58
N LEU A 317 -8.61 -10.68 -9.14
CA LEU A 317 -8.57 -11.27 -10.47
C LEU A 317 -9.57 -10.59 -11.39
N GLU A 318 -9.19 -10.49 -12.65
CA GLU A 318 -10.01 -10.02 -13.76
C GLU A 318 -10.09 -11.08 -14.83
N ILE A 319 -11.17 -11.10 -15.62
CA ILE A 319 -11.19 -11.91 -16.83
C ILE A 319 -10.13 -11.37 -17.80
N ALA A 320 -9.25 -12.25 -18.25
CA ALA A 320 -8.24 -11.89 -19.22
C ALA A 320 -8.89 -11.80 -20.61
N LEU A 321 -8.98 -10.59 -21.14
CA LEU A 321 -9.43 -10.36 -22.50
C LEU A 321 -8.30 -10.73 -23.47
N PRO A 322 -8.52 -11.66 -24.42
CA PRO A 322 -7.43 -12.24 -25.21
C PRO A 322 -6.82 -11.28 -26.23
N PHE A 323 -7.43 -10.11 -26.41
CA PHE A 323 -6.97 -9.02 -27.27
C PHE A 323 -6.31 -7.88 -26.47
N MET A 324 -6.06 -8.08 -25.18
CA MET A 324 -5.41 -7.12 -24.28
C MET A 324 -4.02 -7.61 -23.85
N ASN A 325 -3.10 -6.68 -23.65
CA ASN A 325 -1.77 -6.94 -23.09
C ASN A 325 -1.77 -6.84 -21.55
N ASN A 326 -0.61 -7.08 -20.94
CA ASN A 326 -0.43 -6.98 -19.48
C ASN A 326 -0.53 -5.56 -18.90
N ARG A 327 -0.55 -4.52 -19.75
CA ARG A 327 -0.82 -3.13 -19.36
C ARG A 327 -2.30 -2.78 -19.47
N ASN A 328 -3.16 -3.75 -19.75
CA ASN A 328 -4.59 -3.54 -19.99
C ASN A 328 -4.85 -2.60 -21.18
N GLU A 329 -3.99 -2.70 -22.20
CA GLU A 329 -4.12 -2.01 -23.49
C GLU A 329 -4.28 -3.03 -24.62
N MET A 330 -5.00 -2.64 -25.67
CA MET A 330 -5.16 -3.50 -26.85
C MET A 330 -3.80 -3.89 -27.46
N VAL A 331 -3.67 -5.17 -27.85
CA VAL A 331 -2.48 -5.67 -28.54
C VAL A 331 -2.21 -4.89 -29.83
N SER A 332 -0.93 -4.71 -30.16
CA SER A 332 -0.51 -3.71 -31.14
C SER A 332 -0.98 -4.01 -32.58
N ASP A 333 -1.32 -5.26 -32.87
CA ASP A 333 -1.72 -5.81 -34.16
C ASP A 333 -3.23 -6.04 -34.31
N LEU A 334 -4.05 -5.44 -33.42
CA LEU A 334 -5.50 -5.44 -33.55
C LEU A 334 -6.02 -4.20 -34.31
N ASN A 335 -6.91 -4.42 -35.26
CA ASN A 335 -7.68 -3.37 -35.94
C ASN A 335 -9.18 -3.54 -35.69
N PHE A 336 -9.88 -2.41 -35.72
CA PHE A 336 -11.33 -2.33 -35.84
C PHE A 336 -11.69 -2.49 -37.30
N ARG A 337 -12.58 -3.43 -37.61
CA ARG A 337 -13.21 -3.56 -38.91
C ARG A 337 -14.67 -3.15 -38.79
N TRP A 338 -14.98 -1.95 -39.27
CA TRP A 338 -16.32 -1.39 -39.21
C TRP A 338 -17.27 -2.06 -40.21
N THR A 339 -18.57 -1.97 -39.95
CA THR A 339 -19.61 -2.56 -40.83
C THR A 339 -19.65 -1.95 -42.23
N ASP A 340 -19.11 -0.74 -42.41
CA ASP A 340 -18.97 -0.10 -43.72
C ASP A 340 -17.76 -0.62 -44.53
N GLY A 341 -16.97 -1.53 -43.92
CA GLY A 341 -15.80 -2.14 -44.52
C GLY A 341 -14.50 -1.37 -44.31
N SER A 342 -14.54 -0.21 -43.64
CA SER A 342 -13.33 0.50 -43.24
C SER A 342 -12.59 -0.23 -42.13
N GLU A 343 -11.26 -0.16 -42.14
CA GLU A 343 -10.41 -0.70 -41.08
C GLU A 343 -9.58 0.42 -40.45
N GLN A 344 -9.52 0.44 -39.12
CA GLN A 344 -8.78 1.45 -38.37
C GLN A 344 -8.01 0.79 -37.21
N THR A 345 -6.75 1.18 -37.06
CA THR A 345 -6.01 0.88 -35.84
C THR A 345 -6.45 1.85 -34.75
N VAL A 346 -7.14 1.33 -33.74
CA VAL A 346 -7.56 2.10 -32.56
C VAL A 346 -6.98 1.41 -31.34
N ARG A 347 -6.41 2.20 -30.43
CA ARG A 347 -5.95 1.72 -29.14
C ARG A 347 -7.05 1.99 -28.11
N MET A 348 -7.53 0.95 -27.47
CA MET A 348 -8.53 1.07 -26.41
C MET A 348 -8.08 0.35 -25.15
N THR A 349 -8.77 0.69 -24.06
CA THR A 349 -8.63 0.08 -22.74
C THR A 349 -10.00 -0.25 -22.16
N PRO A 350 -10.17 -1.38 -21.46
CA PRO A 350 -11.41 -1.74 -20.78
C PRO A 350 -11.58 -1.02 -19.45
N GLY A 351 -10.51 -0.41 -18.93
CA GLY A 351 -10.54 0.31 -17.68
C GLY A 351 -11.13 1.69 -17.82
N THR A 352 -11.68 2.19 -16.71
CA THR A 352 -12.08 3.60 -16.58
C THR A 352 -10.88 4.41 -16.13
N ARG A 353 -10.37 5.34 -16.95
CA ARG A 353 -9.29 6.23 -16.51
C ARG A 353 -9.84 7.30 -15.56
N GLY A 354 -9.03 7.85 -14.67
CA GLY A 354 -9.38 8.97 -13.77
C GLY A 354 -8.11 9.49 -13.08
N GLY A 355 -7.89 10.80 -13.07
CA GLY A 355 -6.59 11.36 -12.65
C GLY A 355 -5.44 10.76 -13.45
N CYS A 356 -4.25 10.61 -12.86
CA CYS A 356 -3.17 9.88 -13.52
C CYS A 356 -3.33 8.34 -13.44
N GLY A 357 -4.54 7.75 -13.49
CA GLY A 357 -4.71 6.30 -13.38
C GLY A 357 -6.02 5.72 -13.92
N PHE A 358 -6.43 4.54 -13.42
CA PHE A 358 -7.76 3.96 -13.66
C PHE A 358 -8.55 3.80 -12.34
N SER A 359 -9.83 4.20 -12.33
CA SER A 359 -10.78 3.92 -11.24
C SER A 359 -11.33 2.49 -11.28
N HIS A 360 -11.35 1.84 -12.46
CA HIS A 360 -11.72 0.44 -12.65
C HIS A 360 -10.79 -0.24 -13.67
N PHE A 361 -10.34 -1.47 -13.41
CA PHE A 361 -9.53 -2.26 -14.37
C PHE A 361 -10.35 -2.76 -15.55
N THR A 362 -11.57 -3.24 -15.28
CA THR A 362 -12.52 -3.68 -16.30
C THR A 362 -13.87 -3.06 -16.01
N SER A 363 -14.38 -2.23 -16.93
CA SER A 363 -15.64 -1.54 -16.76
C SER A 363 -16.80 -2.42 -17.22
N VAL A 364 -17.52 -3.01 -16.26
CA VAL A 364 -18.61 -3.96 -16.51
C VAL A 364 -19.98 -3.28 -16.39
N PHE A 365 -20.83 -3.41 -17.42
CA PHE A 365 -22.16 -2.81 -17.46
C PHE A 365 -23.27 -3.85 -17.53
N THR A 366 -24.45 -3.52 -17.01
CA THR A 366 -25.66 -4.31 -17.30
C THR A 366 -26.19 -3.93 -18.68
N GLU A 367 -26.86 -4.88 -19.34
CA GLU A 367 -27.37 -4.62 -20.68
C GLU A 367 -28.46 -3.53 -20.71
N ASP A 368 -29.20 -3.36 -19.61
CA ASP A 368 -30.26 -2.34 -19.52
C ASP A 368 -29.68 -0.92 -19.42
N ASP A 369 -28.48 -0.76 -18.84
CA ASP A 369 -27.80 0.54 -18.72
C ASP A 369 -27.34 1.07 -20.09
N ILE A 370 -26.99 0.18 -21.02
CA ILE A 370 -26.32 0.51 -22.28
C ILE A 370 -27.19 0.26 -23.52
N LYS A 371 -28.45 -0.14 -23.32
CA LYS A 371 -29.41 -0.29 -24.42
C LYS A 371 -29.94 1.07 -24.89
N PRO A 372 -30.29 1.20 -26.18
CA PRO A 372 -30.20 0.16 -27.22
C PRO A 372 -28.76 0.01 -27.75
N LEU A 373 -28.40 -1.22 -28.13
CA LEU A 373 -27.08 -1.56 -28.68
C LEU A 373 -27.16 -1.90 -30.17
N THR A 374 -26.27 -1.31 -30.96
CA THR A 374 -26.13 -1.56 -32.39
C THR A 374 -24.74 -2.15 -32.68
N LYS A 375 -24.66 -3.27 -33.43
CA LYS A 375 -23.37 -3.82 -33.87
C LYS A 375 -22.76 -2.88 -34.91
N VAL A 376 -21.52 -2.46 -34.67
CA VAL A 376 -20.82 -1.47 -35.51
C VAL A 376 -19.58 -2.03 -36.22
N GLY A 377 -19.15 -3.23 -35.86
CA GLY A 377 -18.02 -3.90 -36.52
C GLY A 377 -17.57 -5.15 -35.79
N ASP A 378 -16.33 -5.53 -36.06
CA ASP A 378 -15.61 -6.61 -35.38
C ASP A 378 -14.16 -6.15 -35.09
N LEU A 379 -13.62 -6.51 -33.92
CA LEU A 379 -12.17 -6.50 -33.70
C LEU A 379 -11.55 -7.58 -34.59
N ARG A 380 -10.30 -7.39 -35.02
CA ARG A 380 -9.58 -8.38 -35.82
C ARG A 380 -8.08 -8.23 -35.65
N ASN A 381 -7.38 -9.33 -35.38
CA ASN A 381 -5.93 -9.37 -35.49
C ASN A 381 -5.54 -9.46 -36.97
N VAL A 382 -4.83 -8.46 -37.48
CA VAL A 382 -4.49 -8.39 -38.90
C VAL A 382 -3.31 -9.28 -39.29
N THR A 383 -2.48 -9.66 -38.32
CA THR A 383 -1.32 -10.54 -38.52
C THR A 383 -1.75 -12.01 -38.62
N THR A 384 -2.62 -12.46 -37.72
CA THR A 384 -3.02 -13.86 -37.58
C THR A 384 -4.41 -14.15 -38.14
N GLY A 385 -5.29 -13.15 -38.20
CA GLY A 385 -6.69 -13.30 -38.59
C GLY A 385 -7.58 -13.96 -37.52
N GLN A 386 -7.11 -14.12 -36.27
CA GLN A 386 -7.70 -15.06 -35.30
C GLN A 386 -8.68 -14.47 -34.26
N PHE A 387 -9.08 -13.19 -34.36
CA PHE A 387 -9.85 -12.54 -33.29
C PHE A 387 -11.04 -11.72 -33.80
N ASP A 388 -12.04 -12.36 -34.43
CA ASP A 388 -13.28 -11.68 -34.87
C ASP A 388 -14.27 -11.50 -33.71
N VAL A 389 -14.04 -10.49 -32.85
CA VAL A 389 -14.91 -10.18 -31.69
C VAL A 389 -15.92 -9.08 -32.08
N PRO A 390 -17.24 -9.32 -32.03
CA PRO A 390 -18.23 -8.30 -32.36
C PRO A 390 -18.16 -7.09 -31.42
N ILE A 391 -18.12 -5.90 -32.00
CA ILE A 391 -18.17 -4.62 -31.29
C ILE A 391 -19.52 -3.95 -31.47
N TYR A 392 -20.01 -3.38 -30.38
CA TYR A 392 -21.31 -2.73 -30.29
C TYR A 392 -21.16 -1.28 -29.83
N ARG A 393 -22.18 -0.49 -30.15
CA ARG A 393 -22.33 0.89 -29.72
C ARG A 393 -23.64 1.04 -28.98
N SER A 394 -23.61 1.76 -27.86
CA SER A 394 -24.82 2.21 -27.17
C SER A 394 -25.33 3.48 -27.84
N GLU A 395 -26.63 3.57 -28.07
CA GLU A 395 -27.29 4.81 -28.51
C GLU A 395 -27.78 5.66 -27.32
N ASN A 396 -27.60 5.16 -26.09
CA ASN A 396 -27.93 5.86 -24.85
C ASN A 396 -26.72 6.65 -24.33
N LEU A 397 -26.55 7.87 -24.85
CA LEU A 397 -25.47 8.78 -24.46
C LEU A 397 -25.61 9.36 -23.04
N ASP A 398 -26.81 9.29 -22.45
CA ASP A 398 -27.08 9.73 -21.07
C ASP A 398 -26.83 8.61 -20.04
N SER A 399 -26.35 7.43 -20.47
CA SER A 399 -26.02 6.34 -19.57
C SER A 399 -24.78 6.65 -18.73
N ALA A 400 -24.72 6.05 -17.54
CA ALA A 400 -23.53 6.11 -16.67
C ALA A 400 -22.23 5.68 -17.38
N ALA A 401 -22.33 4.93 -18.49
CA ALA A 401 -21.18 4.53 -19.29
C ALA A 401 -20.50 5.70 -20.04
N TYR A 402 -21.20 6.80 -20.30
CA TYR A 402 -20.67 7.99 -20.97
C TYR A 402 -20.47 9.18 -20.03
N THR A 403 -21.28 9.30 -18.96
CA THR A 403 -21.21 10.42 -18.01
C THR A 403 -19.81 10.61 -17.42
N ASP A 404 -19.22 9.53 -16.90
CA ASP A 404 -17.88 9.55 -16.30
C ASP A 404 -16.79 9.95 -17.32
N LEU A 405 -16.87 9.49 -18.57
CA LEU A 405 -15.93 9.88 -19.63
C LEU A 405 -15.99 11.39 -19.91
N MET A 406 -17.21 11.96 -19.91
CA MET A 406 -17.45 13.37 -20.19
C MET A 406 -16.96 14.28 -19.06
N GLU A 407 -17.12 13.85 -17.81
CA GLU A 407 -16.73 14.61 -16.63
C GLU A 407 -15.22 14.60 -16.40
N THR A 408 -14.52 13.56 -16.86
CA THR A 408 -13.13 13.34 -16.49
C THR A 408 -12.12 13.75 -17.58
N THR A 409 -12.54 13.93 -18.85
CA THR A 409 -11.63 14.29 -19.96
C THR A 409 -11.14 15.75 -19.92
N TYR A 410 -9.83 15.98 -19.73
CA TYR A 410 -9.18 17.30 -19.83
C TYR A 410 -9.36 17.95 -21.20
N GLN A 411 -9.58 19.27 -21.23
CA GLN A 411 -9.86 20.04 -22.44
C GLN A 411 -9.12 21.38 -22.45
N THR A 412 -8.33 21.65 -23.49
CA THR A 412 -7.87 23.01 -23.78
C THR A 412 -9.00 23.85 -24.37
N GLU A 413 -8.98 25.17 -24.14
CA GLU A 413 -9.96 26.11 -24.72
C GLU A 413 -9.98 26.08 -26.27
N GLU A 414 -8.85 25.72 -26.88
CA GLU A 414 -8.73 25.56 -28.34
C GLU A 414 -9.41 24.27 -28.83
N GLN A 415 -9.33 23.18 -28.06
CA GLN A 415 -10.06 21.94 -28.33
C GLN A 415 -11.57 22.10 -28.12
N LYS A 416 -12.00 22.85 -27.10
CA LYS A 416 -13.41 23.23 -26.90
C LYS A 416 -13.95 24.05 -28.08
N ALA A 417 -13.16 25.02 -28.54
CA ALA A 417 -13.55 25.93 -29.62
C ALA A 417 -13.56 25.28 -31.02
N ALA A 418 -12.73 24.26 -31.23
CA ALA A 418 -12.63 23.57 -32.52
C ALA A 418 -13.86 22.70 -32.85
N GLY A 419 -14.63 22.27 -31.84
CA GLY A 419 -15.86 21.47 -32.03
C GLY A 419 -15.66 20.13 -32.75
N ASP A 420 -14.41 19.66 -32.94
CA ASP A 420 -14.05 18.46 -33.69
C ASP A 420 -13.38 17.43 -32.76
N TRP A 421 -14.18 16.57 -32.13
CA TRP A 421 -13.73 15.57 -31.15
C TRP A 421 -13.94 14.10 -31.61
N ARG A 422 -14.37 13.87 -32.88
CA ARG A 422 -14.53 12.57 -33.56
C ARG A 422 -15.35 11.46 -32.86
N THR A 423 -16.37 11.88 -32.09
CA THR A 423 -17.61 11.17 -31.70
C THR A 423 -17.52 10.15 -30.54
N GLU A 424 -18.38 10.30 -29.53
CA GLU A 424 -18.36 9.66 -28.19
C GLU A 424 -18.73 8.21 -28.43
N GLN A 425 -19.62 8.05 -29.40
CA GLN A 425 -20.08 6.85 -30.04
C GLN A 425 -18.97 5.98 -30.67
N ASP A 426 -17.87 6.57 -31.17
CA ASP A 426 -16.73 5.82 -31.75
C ASP A 426 -15.58 5.68 -30.74
N SER A 427 -15.54 6.56 -29.75
CA SER A 427 -14.54 6.56 -28.67
C SER A 427 -14.86 5.56 -27.57
N VAL A 428 -16.12 5.14 -27.48
CA VAL A 428 -16.59 4.09 -26.58
C VAL A 428 -17.31 3.03 -27.38
N VAL A 429 -16.85 1.78 -27.27
CA VAL A 429 -17.54 0.60 -27.79
C VAL A 429 -17.74 -0.42 -26.70
N PHE A 430 -18.61 -1.39 -26.95
CA PHE A 430 -18.89 -2.49 -26.05
C PHE A 430 -18.58 -3.82 -26.70
N VAL A 431 -17.99 -4.73 -25.93
CA VAL A 431 -17.78 -6.12 -26.31
C VAL A 431 -18.40 -7.03 -25.25
N ARG A 432 -18.69 -8.28 -25.62
CA ARG A 432 -19.04 -9.32 -24.65
C ARG A 432 -17.79 -10.11 -24.29
N ASP A 433 -17.53 -10.24 -23.00
CA ASP A 433 -16.50 -11.16 -22.51
C ASP A 433 -16.98 -12.62 -22.56
N GLY A 434 -16.09 -13.54 -22.17
CA GLY A 434 -16.39 -14.96 -22.15
C GLY A 434 -17.42 -15.41 -21.11
N LEU A 435 -17.74 -14.54 -20.14
CA LEU A 435 -18.84 -14.75 -19.17
C LEU A 435 -20.17 -14.17 -19.67
N GLY A 436 -20.17 -13.51 -20.83
CA GLY A 436 -21.33 -12.84 -21.41
C GLY A 436 -21.61 -11.45 -20.85
N ARG A 437 -20.67 -10.87 -20.10
CA ARG A 437 -20.78 -9.53 -19.52
C ARG A 437 -20.43 -8.47 -20.56
N TRP A 438 -21.04 -7.30 -20.43
CA TRP A 438 -20.74 -6.17 -21.31
C TRP A 438 -19.58 -5.36 -20.77
N ILE A 439 -18.49 -5.33 -21.55
CA ILE A 439 -17.28 -4.59 -21.22
C ILE A 439 -17.21 -3.34 -22.08
N ARG A 440 -17.08 -2.18 -21.45
CA ARG A 440 -16.79 -0.90 -22.12
C ARG A 440 -15.32 -0.89 -22.54
N LEU A 441 -15.03 -0.56 -23.80
CA LEU A 441 -13.70 -0.23 -24.29
C LEU A 441 -13.68 1.26 -24.63
N THR A 442 -12.72 1.98 -24.05
CA THR A 442 -12.56 3.41 -24.25
C THR A 442 -11.28 3.67 -25.03
N ASN A 443 -11.35 4.53 -26.05
CA ASN A 443 -10.19 4.98 -26.79
C ASN A 443 -9.21 5.67 -25.86
N ILE A 444 -7.95 5.22 -25.81
CA ILE A 444 -6.96 5.78 -24.89
C ILE A 444 -6.63 7.26 -25.17
N MET A 445 -6.98 7.74 -26.37
CA MET A 445 -6.82 9.13 -26.77
C MET A 445 -7.97 10.03 -26.30
N VAL A 446 -9.09 9.44 -25.86
CA VAL A 446 -10.32 10.10 -25.43
C VAL A 446 -10.70 9.55 -24.06
N GLY A 447 -10.16 10.18 -23.02
CA GLY A 447 -10.37 9.84 -21.62
C GLY A 447 -9.77 10.92 -20.72
N PRO A 448 -10.00 10.89 -19.40
CA PRO A 448 -9.27 11.73 -18.45
C PRO A 448 -7.80 11.70 -18.75
N GLN A 449 -7.30 12.82 -19.25
CA GLN A 449 -5.89 13.08 -19.26
C GLN A 449 -5.58 13.73 -17.92
N GLY A 450 -5.66 12.93 -16.86
CA GLY A 450 -4.85 13.25 -15.71
C GLY A 450 -3.41 12.97 -16.10
N GLU A 451 -2.71 13.98 -16.57
CA GLU A 451 -1.25 13.86 -16.65
C GLU A 451 -0.73 13.94 -15.22
N CYS A 452 0.18 13.03 -14.88
CA CYS A 452 1.07 13.31 -13.76
C CYS A 452 1.98 14.42 -14.25
N GLY A 453 1.57 15.64 -13.92
CA GLY A 453 2.11 16.88 -14.42
C GLY A 453 3.30 17.30 -13.56
N LYS A 454 4.39 17.64 -14.25
CA LYS A 454 5.66 18.09 -13.68
C LYS A 454 6.07 17.36 -12.40
N PRO A 455 6.25 16.03 -12.37
CA PRO A 455 7.14 15.48 -11.38
C PRO A 455 8.58 15.92 -11.68
N VAL A 456 9.21 16.60 -10.72
CA VAL A 456 10.62 16.99 -10.80
C VAL A 456 11.41 16.25 -9.73
N ILE A 457 12.60 15.78 -10.08
CA ILE A 457 13.47 14.97 -9.22
C ILE A 457 14.75 15.75 -8.95
N TYR A 458 15.00 15.99 -7.67
CA TYR A 458 16.24 16.56 -7.14
C TYR A 458 17.14 15.46 -6.58
N LEU A 459 18.45 15.59 -6.81
CA LEU A 459 19.46 14.65 -6.34
C LEU A 459 20.48 15.39 -5.47
N TYR A 460 20.61 14.99 -4.20
CA TYR A 460 21.50 15.63 -3.22
C TYR A 460 22.51 14.61 -2.64
N PRO A 461 23.60 14.31 -3.34
CA PRO A 461 24.67 13.47 -2.79
C PRO A 461 25.53 14.26 -1.79
N GLU A 462 26.25 13.59 -0.89
CA GLU A 462 27.15 14.25 0.08
C GLU A 462 28.40 14.87 -0.59
N THR A 463 28.79 14.32 -1.73
CA THR A 463 29.88 14.81 -2.59
C THR A 463 29.46 14.72 -4.05
N GLU A 464 30.12 15.45 -4.94
CA GLU A 464 29.88 15.31 -6.39
C GLU A 464 29.93 13.83 -6.80
N THR A 465 28.82 13.33 -7.36
CA THR A 465 28.63 11.89 -7.59
C THR A 465 27.99 11.65 -8.95
N ASN A 466 28.49 10.63 -9.65
CA ASN A 466 27.85 10.10 -10.84
C ASN A 466 26.68 9.20 -10.43
N ILE A 467 25.48 9.52 -10.91
CA ILE A 467 24.24 8.83 -10.60
C ILE A 467 23.58 8.42 -11.91
N ASP A 468 23.23 7.14 -12.02
CA ASP A 468 22.34 6.63 -13.06
C ASP A 468 20.91 6.60 -12.50
N VAL A 469 19.96 7.19 -13.22
CA VAL A 469 18.56 7.30 -12.80
C VAL A 469 17.67 6.61 -13.83
N ARG A 470 16.84 5.66 -13.37
CA ARG A 470 15.86 4.94 -14.18
C ARG A 470 14.48 5.12 -13.58
N LEU A 471 13.55 5.57 -14.39
CA LEU A 471 12.17 5.84 -14.06
C LEU A 471 11.24 5.15 -15.07
N GLU A 472 10.20 4.47 -14.59
CA GLU A 472 9.30 3.68 -15.43
C GLU A 472 7.82 3.99 -15.16
N PRO A 473 7.29 5.17 -15.55
CA PRO A 473 5.88 5.46 -15.37
C PRO A 473 5.03 4.46 -16.15
N THR A 474 3.97 3.96 -15.50
CA THR A 474 3.14 2.87 -16.04
C THR A 474 2.54 3.20 -17.40
N GLY A 475 2.02 4.43 -17.58
CA GLY A 475 1.48 4.90 -18.86
C GLY A 475 2.53 5.54 -19.78
N GLY A 476 3.80 5.54 -19.40
CA GLY A 476 4.90 6.10 -20.18
C GLY A 476 5.04 7.63 -20.07
N PHE A 477 6.04 8.16 -20.76
CA PHE A 477 6.36 9.58 -20.76
C PHE A 477 5.59 10.34 -21.85
N SER A 478 5.06 11.52 -21.51
CA SER A 478 4.62 12.55 -22.47
C SER A 478 5.73 13.57 -22.72
N ALA A 479 6.51 13.91 -21.70
CA ALA A 479 7.68 14.78 -21.79
C ALA A 479 8.78 14.37 -20.81
N THR A 480 10.03 14.66 -21.15
CA THR A 480 11.20 14.46 -20.28
C THR A 480 12.25 15.51 -20.56
N GLU A 481 12.89 16.04 -19.52
CA GLU A 481 14.04 16.93 -19.65
C GLU A 481 15.05 16.62 -18.52
N PRO A 482 16.30 16.23 -18.83
CA PRO A 482 16.88 15.98 -20.15
C PRO A 482 16.16 14.86 -20.94
N THR A 483 16.55 14.62 -22.19
CA THR A 483 15.96 13.50 -22.96
C THR A 483 16.29 12.16 -22.29
N TYR A 484 15.26 11.38 -21.94
CA TYR A 484 15.42 10.20 -21.07
C TYR A 484 16.29 9.07 -21.63
N ASN A 485 16.31 8.77 -22.94
CA ASN A 485 17.25 7.82 -23.57
C ASN A 485 17.46 6.45 -22.86
N ASN A 486 16.41 5.88 -22.25
CA ASN A 486 16.43 4.67 -21.39
C ASN A 486 17.13 4.83 -20.03
N GLY A 487 17.17 6.05 -19.50
CA GLY A 487 17.75 6.40 -18.20
C GLY A 487 18.61 7.67 -18.30
N TRP A 488 18.53 8.52 -17.28
CA TRP A 488 19.40 9.68 -17.17
C TRP A 488 20.74 9.30 -16.56
N ARG A 489 21.83 9.91 -17.06
CA ARG A 489 23.19 9.69 -16.56
C ARG A 489 23.75 11.01 -16.06
N ILE A 490 23.63 11.25 -14.77
CA ILE A 490 23.81 12.58 -14.18
C ILE A 490 25.10 12.64 -13.35
N THR A 491 25.81 13.75 -13.41
CA THR A 491 26.73 14.17 -12.34
C THR A 491 25.97 15.14 -11.45
N ALA A 492 25.68 14.75 -10.21
CA ALA A 492 24.96 15.58 -9.24
C ALA A 492 25.93 16.17 -8.20
N SER A 493 25.71 17.43 -7.87
CA SER A 493 26.45 18.16 -6.83
C SER A 493 25.65 18.25 -5.52
N PRO A 494 26.29 18.42 -4.35
CA PRO A 494 25.59 18.50 -3.07
C PRO A 494 24.58 19.64 -2.93
N ASP A 495 24.70 20.67 -3.77
CA ASP A 495 23.76 21.81 -3.86
C ASP A 495 22.56 21.54 -4.77
N GLY A 496 22.46 20.35 -5.37
CA GLY A 496 21.38 19.94 -6.26
C GLY A 496 21.61 20.24 -7.73
N GLN A 497 22.73 20.87 -8.12
CA GLN A 497 23.03 21.09 -9.53
C GLN A 497 23.32 19.77 -10.25
N LEU A 498 22.68 19.57 -11.40
CA LEU A 498 22.78 18.35 -12.21
C LEU A 498 23.46 18.67 -13.54
N VAL A 499 24.36 17.80 -13.99
CA VAL A 499 24.93 17.86 -15.34
C VAL A 499 24.61 16.54 -16.05
N ASP A 500 23.89 16.59 -17.18
CA ASP A 500 23.68 15.39 -17.98
C ASP A 500 24.98 15.02 -18.71
N ARG A 501 25.36 13.75 -18.61
CA ARG A 501 26.63 13.28 -19.18
C ARG A 501 26.53 12.94 -20.66
N ASN A 502 25.35 12.99 -21.26
CA ASN A 502 25.20 12.74 -22.70
C ASN A 502 25.37 14.03 -23.51
N ASP A 503 24.77 15.14 -23.08
CA ASP A 503 24.88 16.44 -23.76
C ASP A 503 25.84 17.44 -23.05
N GLY A 504 26.11 17.26 -21.76
CA GLY A 504 26.97 18.14 -20.96
C GLY A 504 26.26 19.40 -20.43
N GLU A 505 24.94 19.50 -20.61
CA GLU A 505 24.14 20.63 -20.17
C GLU A 505 23.79 20.54 -18.68
N SER A 506 23.54 21.70 -18.07
CA SER A 506 23.22 21.82 -16.65
C SER A 506 21.72 21.98 -16.42
N TYR A 507 21.20 21.27 -15.43
CA TYR A 507 19.78 21.23 -15.07
C TYR A 507 19.59 21.43 -13.56
N PRO A 508 18.55 22.16 -13.14
CA PRO A 508 18.24 22.34 -11.71
C PRO A 508 17.59 21.08 -11.09
N TYR A 509 16.99 20.24 -11.92
CA TYR A 509 16.30 18.99 -11.56
C TYR A 509 16.11 18.14 -12.82
N LEU A 510 15.75 16.88 -12.66
CA LEU A 510 15.23 16.05 -13.76
C LEU A 510 13.72 16.24 -13.82
N PHE A 511 13.20 16.48 -15.01
CA PHE A 511 11.78 16.70 -15.25
C PHE A 511 11.21 15.55 -16.06
N TRP A 512 10.01 15.12 -15.68
CA TRP A 512 9.19 14.29 -16.54
C TRP A 512 7.71 14.69 -16.44
N GLU A 513 6.97 14.30 -17.46
CA GLU A 513 5.51 14.21 -17.46
C GLU A 513 5.15 12.86 -18.05
N GLY A 514 4.04 12.29 -17.57
CA GLY A 514 3.61 10.99 -18.03
C GLY A 514 2.11 10.82 -17.99
N ILE A 515 1.65 9.94 -18.87
CA ILE A 515 0.33 9.35 -18.75
C ILE A 515 0.43 8.45 -17.52
N GLY A 516 -0.31 8.74 -16.47
CA GLY A 516 -0.09 8.01 -15.23
C GLY A 516 -0.61 6.57 -15.24
N GLY A 517 -0.30 5.86 -14.15
CA GLY A 517 -0.73 4.49 -13.86
C GLY A 517 -1.79 4.38 -12.76
N LEU A 518 -2.21 3.16 -12.45
CA LEU A 518 -3.24 2.85 -11.45
C LEU A 518 -2.98 3.48 -10.06
N TYR A 519 -3.76 4.49 -9.65
CA TYR A 519 -3.85 4.90 -8.24
C TYR A 519 -5.24 5.45 -7.91
N GLU A 520 -5.55 5.47 -6.62
CA GLU A 520 -6.83 5.89 -6.04
C GLU A 520 -6.71 7.34 -5.55
N ASP A 521 -7.78 8.14 -5.62
CA ASP A 521 -7.85 9.49 -5.02
C ASP A 521 -7.28 9.48 -3.57
N PRO A 522 -6.63 10.56 -3.10
CA PRO A 522 -6.18 10.63 -1.71
C PRO A 522 -7.35 10.44 -0.74
N GLU A 523 -7.26 9.41 0.11
CA GLU A 523 -8.27 9.11 1.15
C GLU A 523 -8.34 10.23 2.20
N ASN A 524 -7.18 10.82 2.50
CA ASN A 524 -7.04 11.95 3.40
C ASN A 524 -6.75 13.23 2.60
N TYR A 525 -7.44 14.31 2.96
CA TYR A 525 -7.40 15.56 2.22
C TYR A 525 -7.81 16.74 3.09
N TRP A 526 -7.35 17.92 2.68
CA TRP A 526 -7.79 19.20 3.20
C TRP A 526 -8.85 19.82 2.30
N VAL A 527 -9.78 20.57 2.88
CA VAL A 527 -10.62 21.51 2.14
C VAL A 527 -10.16 22.92 2.48
N VAL A 528 -9.69 23.65 1.47
CA VAL A 528 -8.99 24.94 1.63
C VAL A 528 -9.67 26.01 0.80
N ALA A 529 -9.94 27.17 1.39
CA ALA A 529 -10.46 28.33 0.65
C ALA A 529 -9.37 28.88 -0.28
N LYS A 530 -9.76 29.38 -1.46
CA LYS A 530 -8.83 29.90 -2.48
C LYS A 530 -7.80 30.89 -1.90
N GLU A 531 -8.24 31.82 -1.06
CA GLU A 531 -7.38 32.82 -0.43
C GLU A 531 -6.30 32.24 0.49
N ASP A 532 -6.54 31.05 1.05
CA ASP A 532 -5.65 30.38 2.00
C ASP A 532 -4.73 29.37 1.33
N VAL A 533 -4.98 28.99 0.07
CA VAL A 533 -4.17 28.03 -0.71
C VAL A 533 -2.67 28.36 -0.69
N PRO A 534 -2.20 29.62 -0.91
CA PRO A 534 -0.77 29.92 -0.90
C PRO A 534 -0.09 29.62 0.44
N SER A 535 -0.70 30.05 1.56
CA SER A 535 -0.19 29.76 2.90
C SER A 535 -0.28 28.29 3.25
N PHE A 536 -1.39 27.65 2.87
CA PHE A 536 -1.59 26.22 3.08
C PHE A 536 -0.51 25.38 2.39
N LEU A 537 -0.26 25.62 1.10
CA LEU A 537 0.76 24.87 0.36
C LEU A 537 2.15 25.08 0.97
N HIS A 538 2.52 26.32 1.29
CA HIS A 538 3.79 26.61 1.93
C HIS A 538 3.94 25.84 3.26
N ASP A 539 3.00 26.02 4.19
CA ASP A 539 3.11 25.45 5.53
C ASP A 539 3.07 23.91 5.50
N THR A 540 2.23 23.33 4.63
CA THR A 540 2.12 21.89 4.44
C THR A 540 3.41 21.30 3.84
N LEU A 541 3.99 21.92 2.81
CA LEU A 541 5.21 21.43 2.18
C LEU A 541 6.43 21.56 3.10
N VAL A 542 6.49 22.60 3.94
CA VAL A 542 7.48 22.71 5.02
C VAL A 542 7.31 21.57 6.02
N GLU A 543 6.08 21.26 6.44
CA GLU A 543 5.79 20.17 7.37
C GLU A 543 6.17 18.80 6.78
N ILE A 544 5.95 18.60 5.47
CA ILE A 544 6.36 17.40 4.73
C ILE A 544 7.90 17.28 4.67
N GLY A 545 8.63 18.39 4.60
CA GLY A 545 10.09 18.42 4.60
C GLY A 545 10.74 18.88 3.29
N LEU A 546 9.99 19.58 2.43
CA LEU A 546 10.56 20.31 1.30
C LEU A 546 11.32 21.54 1.80
N VAL A 547 12.34 21.97 1.06
CA VAL A 547 13.12 23.18 1.35
C VAL A 547 12.69 24.36 0.47
N ASP A 548 13.08 25.58 0.85
CA ASP A 548 12.60 26.83 0.25
C ASP A 548 12.58 26.86 -1.29
N HIS A 549 13.64 26.39 -1.96
CA HIS A 549 13.68 26.41 -3.43
C HIS A 549 12.78 25.35 -4.07
N GLU A 550 12.64 24.17 -3.44
CA GLU A 550 11.71 23.12 -3.90
C GLU A 550 10.26 23.60 -3.76
N ILE A 551 9.94 24.29 -2.65
CA ILE A 551 8.63 24.89 -2.41
C ILE A 551 8.34 26.01 -3.42
N ALA A 552 9.35 26.83 -3.74
CA ALA A 552 9.21 27.88 -4.73
C ALA A 552 8.90 27.29 -6.12
N ASP A 553 9.65 26.28 -6.56
CA ASP A 553 9.44 25.62 -7.85
C ASP A 553 8.07 24.90 -7.90
N PHE A 554 7.64 24.29 -6.79
CA PHE A 554 6.33 23.65 -6.64
C PHE A 554 5.21 24.69 -6.79
N THR A 555 5.30 25.77 -6.02
CA THR A 555 4.27 26.81 -5.95
C THR A 555 4.19 27.59 -7.26
N GLU A 556 5.32 27.88 -7.90
CA GLU A 556 5.37 28.55 -9.21
C GLU A 556 4.54 27.79 -10.26
N PHE A 557 4.58 26.46 -10.22
CA PHE A 557 3.82 25.65 -11.16
C PHE A 557 2.36 25.45 -10.76
N TRP A 558 2.10 25.07 -9.50
CA TRP A 558 0.78 24.62 -9.08
C TRP A 558 -0.17 25.75 -8.69
N LEU A 559 0.32 26.81 -8.05
CA LEU A 559 -0.55 27.86 -7.55
C LEU A 559 -1.39 28.55 -8.65
N PRO A 560 -0.85 28.89 -9.84
CA PRO A 560 -1.64 29.47 -10.92
C PRO A 560 -2.77 28.58 -11.45
N ARG A 561 -2.72 27.27 -11.18
CA ARG A 561 -3.74 26.29 -11.58
C ARG A 561 -4.86 26.17 -10.56
N MET A 562 -4.70 26.76 -9.38
CA MET A 562 -5.68 26.73 -8.28
C MET A 562 -6.34 28.11 -8.11
N GLU A 563 -6.81 28.67 -9.23
CA GLU A 563 -7.47 29.98 -9.24
C GLU A 563 -8.93 29.97 -9.71
N ALA A 564 -9.42 28.91 -10.34
CA ALA A 564 -10.75 28.90 -10.97
C ALA A 564 -11.90 28.76 -9.95
N SER A 565 -11.67 28.08 -8.84
CA SER A 565 -12.68 27.77 -7.83
C SER A 565 -12.50 28.52 -6.51
N VAL A 566 -13.56 28.54 -5.69
CA VAL A 566 -13.62 29.21 -4.37
C VAL A 566 -13.05 28.35 -3.25
N TYR A 567 -13.13 27.03 -3.39
CA TYR A 567 -12.54 26.05 -2.49
C TYR A 567 -11.82 24.96 -3.30
N TYR A 568 -10.84 24.32 -2.66
CA TYR A 568 -10.13 23.18 -3.21
C TYR A 568 -10.11 22.05 -2.19
N ARG A 569 -10.46 20.84 -2.64
CA ARG A 569 -10.07 19.60 -1.96
C ARG A 569 -8.62 19.34 -2.37
N ILE A 570 -7.69 19.24 -1.44
CA ILE A 570 -6.27 19.02 -1.74
C ILE A 570 -5.80 17.81 -0.96
N GLY A 571 -5.21 16.83 -1.62
CA GLY A 571 -4.56 15.68 -1.00
C GLY A 571 -3.19 15.42 -1.62
N PHE A 572 -2.39 14.58 -0.99
CA PHE A 572 -1.07 14.21 -1.47
C PHE A 572 -0.92 12.70 -1.45
N HIS A 573 -0.38 12.11 -2.50
CA HIS A 573 0.14 10.75 -2.44
C HIS A 573 1.57 10.74 -1.92
N ASP A 574 1.92 9.64 -1.25
CA ASP A 574 3.22 9.40 -0.65
C ASP A 574 4.18 8.64 -1.58
N THR A 575 5.39 8.39 -1.06
CA THR A 575 6.45 7.68 -1.78
C THR A 575 6.02 6.29 -2.23
N GLU A 576 5.28 5.55 -1.40
CA GLU A 576 4.81 4.20 -1.74
C GLU A 576 3.87 4.23 -2.95
N THR A 577 2.95 5.19 -2.97
CA THR A 577 2.06 5.38 -4.12
C THR A 577 2.83 5.78 -5.38
N MET A 578 3.82 6.67 -5.25
CA MET A 578 4.67 7.06 -6.38
C MET A 578 5.52 5.91 -6.91
N ASP A 579 6.11 5.09 -6.04
CA ASP A 579 6.87 3.89 -6.41
C ASP A 579 6.00 2.87 -7.14
N ARG A 580 4.70 2.81 -6.83
CA ARG A 580 3.73 1.95 -7.53
C ARG A 580 3.43 2.40 -8.95
N ILE A 581 3.23 3.70 -9.16
CA ILE A 581 2.78 4.23 -10.47
C ILE A 581 3.93 4.61 -11.40
N ALA A 582 5.07 5.00 -10.82
CA ALA A 582 6.29 5.38 -11.51
C ALA A 582 7.52 4.92 -10.72
N PRO A 583 7.85 3.61 -10.72
CA PRO A 583 9.06 3.09 -10.10
C PRO A 583 10.30 3.90 -10.45
N LEU A 584 11.06 4.30 -9.43
CA LEU A 584 12.30 5.07 -9.54
C LEU A 584 13.45 4.26 -8.95
N GLU A 585 14.50 4.05 -9.74
CA GLU A 585 15.75 3.41 -9.35
C GLU A 585 16.91 4.37 -9.57
N THR A 586 17.82 4.47 -8.59
CA THR A 586 19.09 5.17 -8.76
C THR A 586 20.27 4.28 -8.42
N THR A 587 21.39 4.50 -9.11
CA THR A 587 22.68 3.88 -8.79
C THR A 587 23.75 4.97 -8.64
N PRO A 588 24.34 5.17 -7.44
CA PRO A 588 24.08 4.45 -6.18
C PRO A 588 22.65 4.63 -5.66
N SER A 589 22.20 3.72 -4.79
CA SER A 589 20.90 3.85 -4.13
C SER A 589 20.94 4.97 -3.09
N PRO A 590 19.84 5.71 -2.89
CA PRO A 590 19.78 6.81 -1.94
C PRO A 590 19.61 6.29 -0.51
N ASP A 591 20.08 7.09 0.44
CA ASP A 591 19.93 6.86 1.87
C ASP A 591 18.56 7.33 2.37
N SER A 592 17.97 8.35 1.71
CA SER A 592 16.64 8.88 1.99
C SER A 592 15.91 9.32 0.71
N VAL A 593 14.61 9.04 0.64
CA VAL A 593 13.76 9.32 -0.53
C VAL A 593 12.43 9.94 -0.07
N LEU A 594 12.07 11.08 -0.64
CA LEU A 594 10.76 11.69 -0.52
C LEU A 594 10.15 11.82 -1.90
N ARG A 595 8.97 11.25 -2.13
CA ARG A 595 8.21 11.46 -3.38
C ARG A 595 6.79 11.82 -3.02
N ILE A 596 6.30 12.96 -3.48
CA ILE A 596 4.91 13.38 -3.26
C ILE A 596 4.21 13.72 -4.57
N LEU A 597 2.92 13.42 -4.67
CA LEU A 597 2.08 13.80 -5.81
C LEU A 597 0.81 14.46 -5.31
N MET A 598 0.67 15.77 -5.53
CA MET A 598 -0.52 16.51 -5.13
C MET A 598 -1.69 16.21 -6.07
N ASP A 599 -2.85 15.89 -5.53
CA ASP A 599 -4.10 15.84 -6.27
C ASP A 599 -5.07 16.86 -5.68
N PHE A 600 -5.77 17.60 -6.53
CA PHE A 600 -6.76 18.58 -6.10
C PHE A 600 -8.03 18.53 -6.92
N ILE A 601 -9.13 18.90 -6.27
CA ILE A 601 -10.46 19.02 -6.87
C ILE A 601 -11.02 20.41 -6.57
N GLU A 602 -11.53 21.05 -7.61
CA GLU A 602 -12.25 22.32 -7.51
C GLU A 602 -13.63 22.13 -6.85
N LEU A 603 -13.97 22.97 -5.88
CA LEU A 603 -15.22 22.89 -5.13
C LEU A 603 -15.98 24.23 -5.15
N ASP A 604 -17.27 24.20 -5.50
CA ASP A 604 -18.15 25.38 -5.50
C ASP A 604 -18.44 25.93 -4.08
N GLY A 605 -18.06 25.19 -3.03
CA GLY A 605 -18.28 25.55 -1.64
C GLY A 605 -17.49 24.65 -0.68
N PRO A 606 -17.56 24.93 0.63
CA PRO A 606 -16.85 24.13 1.62
C PRO A 606 -17.48 22.74 1.77
N GLU A 607 -16.63 21.74 1.90
CA GLU A 607 -16.96 20.34 2.20
C GLU A 607 -16.26 19.91 3.51
N PRO A 608 -16.66 18.77 4.12
CA PRO A 608 -15.92 18.18 5.23
C PRO A 608 -14.46 17.91 4.82
N SER A 609 -13.53 18.20 5.72
CA SER A 609 -12.11 17.96 5.55
C SER A 609 -11.70 16.74 6.38
N ASN A 610 -10.76 15.93 5.88
CA ASN A 610 -10.14 14.83 6.62
C ASN A 610 -8.60 14.91 6.54
N PRO A 611 -7.97 15.90 7.21
CA PRO A 611 -6.54 16.11 7.14
C PRO A 611 -5.75 14.88 7.63
N PRO A 612 -4.71 14.43 6.90
CA PRO A 612 -3.78 13.43 7.40
C PRO A 612 -2.85 13.99 8.47
N THR A 613 -2.18 13.11 9.21
CA THR A 613 -1.00 13.52 9.98
C THR A 613 0.23 13.45 9.09
N ILE A 614 1.00 14.55 9.04
CA ILE A 614 2.24 14.62 8.26
C ILE A 614 3.41 14.15 9.12
N ARG A 615 4.26 13.33 8.51
CA ARG A 615 5.58 13.01 9.06
C ARG A 615 6.64 13.84 8.36
N PRO A 616 7.38 14.67 9.10
CA PRO A 616 8.49 15.39 8.50
C PRO A 616 9.53 14.44 7.95
N PHE A 617 9.85 14.60 6.66
CA PHE A 617 10.92 13.88 6.00
C PHE A 617 12.28 14.30 6.58
N VAL A 618 13.12 13.30 6.90
CA VAL A 618 14.47 13.54 7.44
C VAL A 618 15.50 13.18 6.37
N ARG A 619 16.20 14.20 5.86
CA ARG A 619 17.28 14.05 4.89
C ARG A 619 18.51 13.43 5.54
N ARG A 620 18.95 12.27 5.03
CA ARG A 620 20.15 11.55 5.49
C ARG A 620 20.95 11.12 4.26
N GLY A 621 22.28 11.29 4.32
CA GLY A 621 23.20 10.86 3.26
C GLY A 621 22.80 11.34 1.87
N PHE A 622 22.93 10.48 0.86
CA PHE A 622 22.43 10.75 -0.48
C PHE A 622 20.89 10.81 -0.45
N THR A 623 20.34 11.99 -0.69
CA THR A 623 18.89 12.26 -0.63
C THR A 623 18.31 12.45 -2.03
N VAL A 624 17.15 11.84 -2.29
CA VAL A 624 16.33 12.09 -3.48
C VAL A 624 15.01 12.71 -3.06
N VAL A 625 14.61 13.79 -3.73
CA VAL A 625 13.30 14.42 -3.52
C VAL A 625 12.58 14.52 -4.86
N GLU A 626 11.34 14.06 -4.90
CA GLU A 626 10.45 14.22 -6.03
C GLU A 626 9.13 14.84 -5.56
N TRP A 627 8.64 15.82 -6.31
CA TRP A 627 7.28 16.29 -6.15
C TRP A 627 6.66 16.47 -7.52
N GLY A 628 5.34 16.25 -7.61
CA GLY A 628 4.52 16.52 -8.78
C GLY A 628 3.07 16.73 -8.38
N GLY A 629 2.18 16.64 -9.37
CA GLY A 629 0.75 16.63 -9.11
C GLY A 629 -0.09 16.22 -10.30
N VAL A 630 -1.40 16.24 -10.13
CA VAL A 630 -2.36 15.77 -11.13
C VAL A 630 -2.90 16.96 -11.92
N LEU A 631 -2.71 16.95 -13.23
CA LEU A 631 -3.34 17.92 -14.14
C LEU A 631 -4.69 17.36 -14.56
N ARG A 632 -5.81 17.87 -14.04
CA ARG A 632 -7.17 17.44 -14.39
C ARG A 632 -7.77 18.24 -15.52
#